data_AF-A0A942M7Y6-F1
#
_entry.id   AF-A0A942M7Y6-F1
#
_cell.length_a   1.000
_cell.length_b   1.000
_cell.length_c   1.000
_cell.angle_alpha   90.00
_cell.angle_beta   90.00
_cell.angle_gamma   90.00
#
_symmetry.space_group_name_H-M   'P 1'
#
loop_
_entity.id
_entity.type
_entity.pdbx_description
1 polymer ?
#
loop_
_entity_poly.entity_id
_entity_poly.type
_entity_poly.pdbx_seq_one_letter_code
_entity_poly.pdbx_strand_id
1 'polypeptide(L)'
;MEEAVKKIAPRAHFLAAAELAAEAGSILAANMVMTGALAGSGLLPFGREFFQTTIEALFKGSIRELNVKAFESGFSQLSPGI
;
A
#
# COMPACT_ATOMS: atom_id res chain seq x y z
N MET A 1 -13.68 6.24 15.46
CA MET A 1 -13.67 6.58 14.02
C MET A 1 -14.04 5.36 13.18
N GLU A 2 -13.30 4.24 13.30
CA GLU A 2 -13.57 3.02 12.50
C GLU A 2 -15.02 2.53 12.58
N GLU A 3 -15.61 2.49 13.78
CA GLU A 3 -17.01 2.06 13.97
C GLU A 3 -18.03 2.95 13.25
N ALA A 4 -17.73 4.24 13.07
CA ALA A 4 -18.59 5.13 12.28
C ALA A 4 -18.42 4.85 10.78
N VAL A 5 -17.19 4.58 10.33
CA VAL A 5 -16.88 4.24 8.93
C VAL A 5 -17.53 2.91 8.54
N LYS A 6 -17.44 1.88 9.38
CA LYS A 6 -18.03 0.56 9.13
C LYS A 6 -19.55 0.60 8.95
N LYS A 7 -20.23 1.56 9.58
CA LYS A 7 -21.69 1.76 9.45
C LYS A 7 -22.11 2.27 8.07
N ILE A 8 -21.24 3.00 7.37
CA ILE A 8 -21.53 3.61 6.06
C ILE A 8 -20.78 2.93 4.90
N ALA A 9 -19.70 2.23 5.20
CA ALA A 9 -18.87 1.49 4.26
C ALA A 9 -18.71 0.03 4.74
N PRO A 10 -19.62 -0.87 4.33
CA PRO A 10 -19.63 -2.27 4.77
C PRO A 10 -18.35 -3.03 4.41
N ARG A 11 -17.64 -2.57 3.38
CA ARG A 11 -16.34 -3.10 2.93
C ARG A 11 -15.27 -2.04 3.18
N ALA A 12 -14.82 -1.95 4.42
CA ALA A 12 -13.75 -1.06 4.83
C ALA A 12 -12.55 -1.87 5.35
N HIS A 13 -11.35 -1.51 4.89
CA HIS A 13 -10.08 -2.06 5.36
C HIS A 13 -9.33 -0.95 6.09
N PHE A 14 -8.83 -1.26 7.29
CA PHE A 14 -8.10 -0.33 8.14
C PHE A 14 -6.65 -0.80 8.26
N LEU A 15 -5.71 0.11 8.09
CA LEU A 15 -4.28 -0.18 8.13
C LEU A 15 -3.51 0.97 8.77
N ALA A 16 -2.46 0.61 9.52
CA ALA A 16 -1.51 1.51 10.15
C ALA A 16 -0.48 2.04 9.13
N ALA A 17 -0.95 2.82 8.14
CA ALA A 17 -0.15 3.20 6.98
C ALA A 17 1.08 4.05 7.33
N ALA A 18 0.97 4.92 8.33
CA ALA A 18 2.07 5.78 8.77
C ALA A 18 3.17 4.97 9.46
N GLU A 19 2.78 4.01 10.29
CA GLU A 19 3.68 3.09 11.00
C GLU A 19 4.42 2.19 10.01
N LEU A 20 3.69 1.54 9.10
CA LEU A 20 4.27 0.70 8.04
C LEU A 20 5.22 1.49 7.13
N ALA A 21 4.93 2.76 6.88
CA ALA A 21 5.82 3.63 6.10
C ALA A 21 7.07 4.04 6.88
N ALA A 22 6.93 4.31 8.19
CA ALA A 22 8.06 4.57 9.07
C ALA A 22 9.00 3.36 9.14
N GLU A 23 8.47 2.14 9.22
CA GLU A 23 9.25 0.89 9.14
C GLU A 23 9.97 0.73 7.78
N ALA A 24 9.34 1.19 6.69
CA ALA A 24 9.96 1.21 5.36
C ALA A 24 11.04 2.30 5.21
N GLY A 25 11.17 3.22 6.18
CA GLY A 25 12.22 4.23 6.26
C GLY A 25 11.74 5.69 6.15
N SER A 26 10.44 5.94 5.94
CA SER A 26 9.89 7.30 6.04
C SER A 26 8.37 7.30 6.16
N ILE A 27 7.85 7.99 7.17
CA ILE A 27 6.41 8.23 7.33
C ILE A 27 5.77 8.91 6.11
N LEU A 28 6.55 9.63 5.30
CA LEU A 28 6.07 10.29 4.08
C LEU A 28 5.65 9.30 2.98
N ALA A 29 6.08 8.03 3.07
CA ALA A 29 5.70 6.98 2.14
C ALA A 29 4.37 6.27 2.49
N ALA A 30 3.58 6.81 3.42
CA ALA A 30 2.27 6.26 3.77
C ALA A 30 1.34 6.10 2.56
N ASN A 31 1.43 6.99 1.57
CA ASN A 31 0.69 6.87 0.31
C ASN A 31 1.06 5.60 -0.47
N MET A 32 2.32 5.17 -0.44
CA MET A 32 2.74 3.93 -1.08
C MET A 32 2.25 2.71 -0.35
N VAL A 33 2.20 2.73 0.98
CA VAL A 33 1.53 1.68 1.76
C VAL A 33 0.05 1.57 1.37
N MET A 34 -0.67 2.69 1.32
CA MET A 34 -2.06 2.69 0.89
C MET A 34 -2.25 2.20 -0.56
N THR A 35 -1.32 2.55 -1.45
CA THR A 35 -1.32 2.08 -2.85
C THR A 35 -1.08 0.57 -2.94
N GLY A 36 -0.14 0.06 -2.15
CA GLY A 36 0.11 -1.38 -1.99
C GLY A 36 -1.13 -2.12 -1.53
N ALA A 37 -1.76 -1.63 -0.46
CA ALA A 37 -2.99 -2.20 0.08
C ALA A 37 -4.11 -2.25 -0.97
N LEU A 38 -4.29 -1.18 -1.76
CA LEU A 38 -5.24 -1.17 -2.86
C LEU A 38 -4.90 -2.24 -3.92
N ALA A 39 -3.63 -2.38 -4.30
CA ALA A 39 -3.19 -3.42 -5.24
C ALA A 39 -3.40 -4.83 -4.69
N GLY A 40 -3.15 -5.05 -3.39
CA GLY A 40 -3.36 -6.34 -2.71
C GLY A 40 -4.83 -6.72 -2.55
N SER A 41 -5.75 -5.74 -2.54
CA SER A 41 -7.18 -5.96 -2.34
C SER A 41 -7.88 -6.82 -3.39
N GLY A 42 -7.26 -7.02 -4.57
CA GLY A 42 -7.85 -7.74 -5.70
C GLY A 42 -9.03 -7.02 -6.36
N LEU A 43 -9.28 -5.74 -6.05
CA LEU A 43 -10.38 -4.96 -6.61
C LEU A 43 -10.10 -4.40 -8.02
N LEU A 44 -8.84 -4.34 -8.42
CA LEU A 44 -8.43 -3.72 -9.68
C LEU A 44 -8.38 -4.74 -10.82
N PRO A 45 -8.67 -4.33 -12.07
CA PRO A 45 -8.67 -5.21 -13.23
C PRO A 45 -7.24 -5.46 -13.77
N PHE A 46 -6.20 -5.33 -12.95
CA PHE A 46 -4.79 -5.51 -13.30
C PHE A 46 -3.95 -5.86 -12.07
N GLY A 47 -2.78 -6.47 -12.27
CA GLY A 47 -1.94 -7.01 -11.20
C GLY A 47 -0.88 -6.05 -10.64
N ARG A 48 -0.14 -6.55 -9.65
CA ARG A 48 0.94 -5.82 -8.93
C ARG A 48 2.05 -5.32 -9.85
N GLU A 49 2.28 -6.01 -10.97
CA GLU A 49 3.34 -5.74 -11.93
C GLU A 49 3.24 -4.34 -12.55
N PHE A 50 2.02 -3.84 -12.75
CA PHE A 50 1.79 -2.49 -13.27
C PHE A 50 2.19 -1.41 -12.26
N PHE A 51 1.93 -1.65 -10.97
CA PHE A 51 2.37 -0.76 -9.91
C PHE A 51 3.88 -0.76 -9.78
N GLN A 52 4.51 -1.94 -9.73
CA GLN A 52 5.96 -2.08 -9.60
C GLN A 52 6.68 -1.37 -10.75
N THR A 53 6.28 -1.63 -12.00
CA THR A 53 6.84 -0.98 -13.19
C THR A 53 6.69 0.55 -13.11
N THR A 54 5.55 1.03 -12.63
CA THR A 54 5.30 2.48 -12.49
C THR A 54 6.17 3.09 -11.40
N ILE A 55 6.31 2.45 -10.24
CA ILE A 55 7.16 2.92 -9.12
C ILE A 55 8.61 2.99 -9.58
N GLU A 56 9.09 1.98 -10.30
CA GLU A 56 10.43 1.95 -10.87
C GLU A 56 10.66 3.07 -11.89
N ALA A 57 9.66 3.39 -12.72
CA ALA A 57 9.76 4.48 -13.69
C ALA A 57 9.75 5.88 -13.04
N LEU A 58 8.95 6.08 -11.98
CA LEU A 58 8.76 7.37 -11.33
C LEU A 58 9.92 7.76 -10.40
N PHE A 59 10.47 6.80 -9.66
CA PHE A 59 11.45 7.07 -8.61
C PHE A 59 12.84 6.52 -8.95
N LYS A 60 13.89 7.06 -8.30
CA LYS A 60 15.29 6.67 -8.52
C LYS A 60 16.01 6.45 -7.20
N GLY A 61 17.05 5.61 -7.24
CA GLY A 61 17.95 5.36 -6.10
C GLY A 61 17.23 4.94 -4.83
N SER A 62 17.67 5.46 -3.69
CA SER A 62 17.12 5.15 -2.36
C SER A 62 15.63 5.50 -2.22
N ILE A 63 15.15 6.53 -2.93
CA ILE A 63 13.73 6.88 -2.92
C ILE A 63 12.90 5.80 -3.60
N ARG A 64 13.40 5.17 -4.68
CA ARG A 64 12.73 4.02 -5.30
C ARG A 64 12.65 2.85 -4.31
N GLU A 65 13.77 2.47 -3.72
CA GLU A 65 13.84 1.35 -2.77
C GLU A 65 12.87 1.53 -1.60
N LEU A 66 12.80 2.75 -1.05
CA LEU A 66 11.88 3.12 0.01
C LEU A 66 10.42 3.01 -0.41
N ASN A 67 10.06 3.55 -1.58
CA ASN A 67 8.68 3.48 -2.08
C ASN A 67 8.26 2.05 -2.46
N VAL A 68 9.19 1.23 -2.96
CA VAL A 68 8.96 -0.21 -3.21
C VAL A 68 8.71 -0.95 -1.89
N LYS A 69 9.53 -0.74 -0.86
CA LYS A 69 9.32 -1.36 0.47
C LYS A 69 7.97 -0.96 1.08
N ALA A 70 7.62 0.32 1.02
CA ALA A 70 6.33 0.80 1.50
C ALA A 70 5.15 0.21 0.69
N PHE A 71 5.29 0.08 -0.62
CA PHE A 71 4.28 -0.59 -1.45
C PHE A 71 4.09 -2.05 -1.05
N GLU A 72 5.17 -2.83 -0.95
CA GLU A 72 5.11 -4.26 -0.61
C GLU A 72 4.54 -4.49 0.80
N SER A 73 4.85 -3.62 1.77
CA SER A 73 4.28 -3.70 3.12
C SER A 73 2.78 -3.50 3.11
N GLY A 74 2.27 -2.55 2.32
CA GLY A 74 0.85 -2.35 2.10
C GLY A 74 0.17 -3.50 1.37
N PHE A 75 0.78 -3.99 0.29
CA PHE A 75 0.27 -5.09 -0.53
C PHE A 75 0.01 -6.33 0.31
N SER A 76 0.98 -6.69 1.15
CA SER A 76 0.93 -7.87 2.01
C SER A 76 -0.18 -7.83 3.06
N GLN A 77 -0.73 -6.65 3.41
CA GLN A 77 -1.83 -6.52 4.37
C GLN A 77 -3.17 -7.03 3.82
N LEU A 78 -3.34 -7.02 2.50
CA LEU A 78 -4.62 -7.32 1.85
C LEU A 78 -4.53 -8.38 0.74
N SER A 79 -3.33 -8.71 0.27
CA SER A 79 -3.15 -9.85 -0.62
C SER A 79 -3.51 -11.14 0.13
N PRO A 80 -4.33 -12.04 -0.43
CA PRO A 80 -4.48 -13.38 0.10
C PRO A 80 -3.08 -14.00 0.21
N GLY A 81 -2.71 -14.48 1.40
CA GLY A 81 -1.44 -15.17 1.58
C GLY A 81 -1.33 -16.30 0.55
N ILE A 82 -0.19 -16.36 -0.14
CA ILE A 82 0.21 -17.54 -0.94
C ILE A 82 0.44 -18.70 0.02
#